data_AF-A0A6P1D013-F1
#
_entry.id   AF-A0A6P1D013-F1
#
_cell.length_a   1.000
_cell.length_b   1.000
_cell.length_c   1.000
_cell.angle_alpha   90.00
_cell.angle_beta   90.00
_cell.angle_gamma   90.00
#
_symmetry.space_group_name_H-M   'P 1'
#
loop_
_entity.id
_entity.type
_entity.pdbx_description
1 polymer ?
#
loop_
_entity_poly.entity_id
_entity_poly.type
_entity_poly.pdbx_seq_one_letter_code
_entity_poly.pdbx_strand_id
1 'polypeptide(L)'
;IGELAAAHVAGVWSLADACALVAARGRLMGALPVGGAMLAAACGGERASGAIEDFPGRVSIAAVNGPASTVLSGDADAIGELERTLAAAGIKTTRLRVSH
;
A
#
# COMPACT_ATOMS: atom_id res chain seq x y z
N ILE A 1 9.12 -2.72 5.22
CA ILE A 1 10.59 -2.46 5.35
C ILE A 1 10.91 -1.73 6.64
N GLY A 2 10.21 -0.63 6.98
CA GLY A 2 10.47 0.13 8.21
C GLY A 2 10.50 -0.70 9.49
N GLU A 3 9.55 -1.62 9.67
CA GLU A 3 9.52 -2.53 10.82
C GLU A 3 10.77 -3.41 10.95
N LEU A 4 11.37 -3.84 9.83
CA LEU A 4 12.58 -4.66 9.85
C LEU A 4 13.78 -3.85 10.34
N ALA A 5 13.88 -2.59 9.89
CA ALA A 5 14.91 -1.67 10.37
C ALA A 5 14.70 -1.33 11.86
N ALA A 6 13.45 -1.09 12.27
CA ALA A 6 13.12 -0.81 13.68
C ALA A 6 13.47 -2.00 14.59
N ALA A 7 13.16 -3.23 14.17
CA ALA A 7 13.50 -4.44 14.92
C ALA A 7 15.02 -4.60 15.09
N HIS A 8 15.81 -4.30 14.06
CA HIS A 8 17.27 -4.29 14.18
C HIS A 8 17.76 -3.23 15.18
N VAL A 9 17.28 -1.99 15.06
CA VAL A 9 17.65 -0.88 15.97
C VAL A 9 17.25 -1.18 17.42
N ALA A 10 16.12 -1.86 17.62
CA ALA A 10 15.66 -2.31 18.93
C ALA A 10 16.43 -3.52 19.49
N GLY A 11 17.41 -4.05 18.75
CA GLY A 11 18.24 -5.19 19.18
C GLY A 11 17.54 -6.55 19.06
N VAL A 12 16.39 -6.64 18.39
CA VAL A 12 15.67 -7.92 18.17
C VAL A 12 16.48 -8.83 17.24
N TRP A 13 17.15 -8.24 16.24
CA TRP A 13 17.95 -8.96 15.25
C TRP A 13 19.35 -8.38 15.09
N SER A 14 20.30 -9.26 14.82
CA SER A 14 21.60 -8.87 14.28
C SER A 14 21.43 -8.17 12.93
N LEU A 15 22.43 -7.37 12.52
CA LEU A 15 22.41 -6.74 11.20
C LEU A 15 22.33 -7.79 10.08
N ALA A 16 23.06 -8.91 10.23
CA ALA A 16 23.09 -9.98 9.25
C ALA A 16 21.70 -10.61 9.04
N ASP A 17 20.99 -10.91 10.13
CA ASP A 17 19.65 -11.50 10.06
C ASP A 17 18.62 -10.53 9.48
N ALA A 18 18.69 -9.25 9.87
CA ALA A 18 17.83 -8.21 9.31
C ALA A 18 18.05 -8.05 7.80
N CYS A 19 19.31 -8.04 7.35
CA CYS A 19 19.66 -8.00 5.93
C CYS A 19 19.16 -9.23 5.17
N ALA A 20 19.29 -10.43 5.74
CA ALA A 20 18.79 -11.67 5.14
C ALA A 20 17.28 -11.61 4.91
N LEU A 21 16.52 -11.10 5.90
CA LEU A 21 15.07 -10.96 5.81
C LEU A 21 14.65 -9.89 4.79
N VAL A 22 15.31 -8.73 4.78
CA VAL A 22 15.08 -7.67 3.77
C VAL A 22 15.33 -8.21 2.36
N ALA A 23 16.43 -8.93 2.15
CA ALA A 23 16.77 -9.50 0.85
C ALA A 23 15.76 -10.58 0.40
N ALA A 24 15.35 -11.47 1.31
CA ALA A 24 14.33 -12.47 1.02
C ALA A 24 12.99 -11.82 0.65
N ARG A 25 12.54 -10.82 1.42
CA ARG A 25 11.33 -10.05 1.13
C ARG A 25 11.42 -9.37 -0.23
N GLY A 26 12.54 -8.69 -0.53
CA GLY A 26 12.75 -8.03 -1.82
C GLY A 26 12.64 -8.98 -3.02
N ARG A 27 13.22 -10.18 -2.91
CA ARG A 27 13.09 -11.21 -3.96
C ARG A 27 11.65 -11.67 -4.14
N LEU A 28 10.92 -11.92 -3.06
CA LEU A 28 9.51 -12.34 -3.13
C LEU A 28 8.62 -11.26 -3.74
N MET A 29 8.82 -10.00 -3.35
CA MET A 29 8.10 -8.88 -3.95
C MET A 29 8.43 -8.70 -5.43
N GLY A 30 9.69 -8.88 -5.81
CA GLY A 30 10.12 -8.83 -7.22
C GLY A 30 9.59 -9.99 -8.07
N ALA A 31 9.14 -11.09 -7.45
CA ALA A 31 8.54 -12.24 -8.12
C ALA A 31 7.00 -12.18 -8.19
N LEU A 32 6.38 -11.14 -7.63
CA LEU A 32 4.93 -10.96 -7.73
C LEU A 32 4.51 -10.75 -9.19
N PRO A 33 3.31 -11.21 -9.58
CA PRO A 33 2.75 -10.90 -10.88
C PRO A 33 2.67 -9.39 -11.12
N VAL A 34 2.88 -8.98 -12.38
CA VAL A 34 2.59 -7.63 -12.81
C VAL A 34 1.07 -7.37 -12.79
N GLY A 35 0.67 -6.10 -12.69
CA GLY A 35 -0.73 -5.70 -12.74
C GLY A 35 -1.29 -5.14 -11.43
N GLY A 36 -0.48 -5.07 -10.37
CA GLY A 36 -0.80 -4.31 -9.16
C GLY A 36 -0.57 -2.81 -9.32
N ALA A 37 -1.28 -2.00 -8.55
CA ALA A 37 -1.02 -0.58 -8.40
C ALA A 37 -1.34 -0.10 -6.97
N MET A 38 -0.74 1.04 -6.60
CA MET A 38 -1.03 1.72 -5.34
C MET A 38 -1.45 3.19 -5.56
N LEU A 39 -2.37 3.66 -4.72
CA LEU A 39 -2.94 5.00 -4.77
C LEU A 39 -2.94 5.61 -3.38
N ALA A 40 -2.27 6.75 -3.22
CA ALA A 40 -2.46 7.59 -2.02
C ALA A 40 -3.72 8.43 -2.19
N ALA A 41 -4.54 8.50 -1.14
CA ALA A 41 -5.78 9.26 -1.10
C ALA A 41 -5.80 10.19 0.13
N ALA A 42 -6.23 11.43 -0.08
CA ALA A 42 -6.37 12.45 0.96
C ALA A 42 -7.68 12.26 1.75
N CYS A 43 -7.87 11.08 2.34
CA CYS A 43 -9.01 10.74 3.19
C CYS A 43 -8.60 9.78 4.31
N GLY A 44 -9.41 9.72 5.37
CA GLY A 44 -9.20 8.80 6.50
C GLY A 44 -9.72 7.39 6.24
N GLY A 45 -9.36 6.47 7.14
CA GLY A 45 -9.65 5.04 7.05
C GLY A 45 -11.14 4.71 6.79
N GLU A 46 -12.06 5.26 7.58
CA GLU A 46 -13.51 5.00 7.42
C GLU A 46 -14.02 5.36 6.01
N ARG A 47 -13.61 6.52 5.50
CA ARG A 47 -14.01 6.96 4.16
C ARG A 47 -13.35 6.12 3.07
N ALA A 48 -12.12 5.68 3.29
CA ALA A 48 -11.44 4.76 2.38
C ALA A 48 -12.10 3.38 2.38
N SER A 49 -12.52 2.87 3.54
CA SER A 49 -13.25 1.61 3.68
C SER A 49 -14.53 1.63 2.85
N GLY A 50 -15.36 2.66 3.02
CA GLY A 50 -16.60 2.80 2.24
C GLY A 50 -16.34 2.92 0.73
N ALA A 51 -15.24 3.58 0.32
CA ALA A 51 -14.91 3.73 -1.08
C ALA A 51 -14.45 2.43 -1.77
N ILE A 52 -14.00 1.42 -1.01
CA ILE A 52 -13.55 0.13 -1.56
C ILE A 52 -14.60 -0.97 -1.51
N GLU A 53 -15.79 -0.71 -0.94
CA GLU A 53 -16.86 -1.72 -0.80
C GLU A 53 -17.27 -2.32 -2.17
N ASP A 54 -17.24 -1.50 -3.22
CA ASP A 54 -17.55 -1.92 -4.60
C ASP A 54 -16.42 -2.73 -5.28
N PHE A 55 -15.28 -2.92 -4.61
CA PHE A 55 -14.08 -3.59 -5.14
C PHE A 55 -13.64 -4.82 -4.33
N PRO A 56 -14.54 -5.77 -4.01
CA PRO A 56 -14.23 -6.88 -3.12
C PRO A 56 -13.12 -7.77 -3.69
N GLY A 57 -12.07 -7.98 -2.90
CA GLY A 57 -10.92 -8.82 -3.27
C GLY A 57 -9.99 -8.22 -4.33
N ARG A 58 -10.33 -7.06 -4.89
CA ARG A 58 -9.55 -6.38 -5.95
C ARG A 58 -8.82 -5.16 -5.44
N VAL A 59 -9.34 -4.50 -4.40
CA VAL A 59 -8.69 -3.36 -3.74
C VAL A 59 -8.73 -3.58 -2.23
N SER A 60 -7.68 -3.12 -1.55
CA SER A 60 -7.55 -3.13 -0.10
C SER A 60 -6.90 -1.86 0.41
N ILE A 61 -7.15 -1.53 1.68
CA ILE A 61 -6.41 -0.48 2.38
C ILE A 61 -5.03 -1.04 2.73
N ALA A 62 -3.99 -0.51 2.10
CA ALA A 62 -2.60 -0.89 2.35
C ALA A 62 -2.05 -0.26 3.63
N ALA A 63 -2.44 0.99 3.91
CA ALA A 63 -2.00 1.70 5.10
C ALA A 63 -2.95 2.86 5.44
N VAL A 64 -3.23 3.06 6.72
CA VAL A 64 -3.82 4.29 7.25
C VAL A 64 -2.70 5.09 7.91
N ASN A 65 -2.18 6.08 7.19
CA ASN A 65 -1.05 6.90 7.66
C ASN A 65 -1.49 8.04 8.58
N GLY A 66 -2.78 8.37 8.59
CA GLY A 66 -3.36 9.40 9.46
C GLY A 66 -4.83 9.67 9.18
N PRO A 67 -5.44 10.64 9.88
CA PRO A 67 -6.88 10.91 9.80
C PRO A 67 -7.37 11.40 8.43
N ALA A 68 -6.47 11.86 7.56
CA ALA A 68 -6.77 12.29 6.19
C ALA A 68 -5.74 11.75 5.18
N SER A 69 -5.08 10.62 5.49
CA SER A 69 -4.04 10.05 4.65
C SER A 69 -4.11 8.53 4.67
N THR A 70 -4.53 7.95 3.55
CA THR A 70 -4.66 6.50 3.36
C THR A 70 -3.99 6.08 2.05
N VAL A 71 -3.45 4.86 2.02
CA VAL A 71 -2.94 4.22 0.81
C VAL A 71 -3.79 3.00 0.50
N LEU A 72 -4.17 2.89 -0.76
CA LEU A 72 -4.96 1.81 -1.33
C LEU A 72 -4.05 1.00 -2.27
N SER A 73 -4.23 -0.31 -2.32
CA SER A 73 -3.49 -1.20 -3.22
C SER A 73 -4.41 -2.26 -3.81
N GLY A 74 -4.15 -2.67 -5.04
CA GLY A 74 -4.99 -3.65 -5.72
C GLY A 74 -4.68 -3.77 -7.20
N ASP A 75 -5.62 -4.38 -7.93
CA ASP A 75 -5.55 -4.48 -9.39
C ASP A 75 -5.47 -3.10 -10.03
N ALA A 76 -4.60 -2.91 -11.01
CA ALA A 76 -4.32 -1.59 -11.59
C ALA A 76 -5.56 -0.92 -12.21
N ASP A 77 -6.43 -1.70 -12.84
CA ASP A 77 -7.68 -1.24 -13.44
C ASP A 77 -8.73 -0.88 -12.38
N ALA A 78 -8.87 -1.69 -11.32
CA ALA A 78 -9.74 -1.40 -10.17
C ALA A 78 -9.29 -0.13 -9.44
N ILE A 79 -7.99 0.05 -9.22
CA ILE A 79 -7.45 1.31 -8.68
C ILE A 79 -7.72 2.46 -9.66
N GLY A 80 -7.70 2.22 -10.98
CA GLY A 80 -8.12 3.17 -12.02
C GLY A 80 -9.54 3.66 -11.88
N GLU A 81 -10.46 2.75 -11.61
CA GLU A 81 -11.86 3.06 -11.36
C GLU A 81 -12.04 3.81 -10.05
N LEU A 82 -11.44 3.31 -8.96
CA LEU A 82 -11.48 3.95 -7.66
C LEU A 82 -10.91 5.37 -7.67
N GLU A 83 -9.82 5.61 -8.40
CA GLU A 83 -9.24 6.94 -8.58
C GLU A 83 -10.25 7.93 -9.19
N ARG A 84 -11.04 7.49 -10.19
CA ARG A 84 -12.10 8.32 -10.77
C ARG A 84 -13.24 8.57 -9.79
N THR A 85 -13.65 7.55 -9.04
CA THR A 85 -14.69 7.66 -8.00
C THR A 85 -14.28 8.66 -6.91
N LEU A 86 -13.05 8.55 -6.41
CA LEU A 86 -12.52 9.47 -5.41
C LEU A 86 -12.39 10.90 -5.95
N ALA A 87 -11.94 11.07 -7.19
CA ALA A 87 -11.87 12.37 -7.85
C ALA A 87 -13.25 13.02 -8.01
N ALA A 88 -14.28 12.26 -8.39
CA ALA A 88 -15.66 12.74 -8.48
C ALA A 88 -16.22 13.18 -7.11
N ALA A 89 -15.74 12.57 -6.03
CA ALA A 89 -16.06 12.95 -4.66
C ALA A 89 -15.18 14.09 -4.10
N GLY A 90 -14.34 14.72 -4.93
CA GLY A 90 -13.44 15.82 -4.56
C GLY A 90 -12.24 15.41 -3.72
N ILE A 91 -11.91 14.11 -3.66
CA ILE A 91 -10.77 13.60 -2.89
C ILE A 91 -9.53 13.61 -3.77
N LYS A 92 -8.47 14.28 -3.31
CA LYS A 92 -7.18 14.28 -4.00
C LYS A 92 -6.52 12.91 -3.90
N THR A 93 -6.02 12.42 -5.03
CA THR A 93 -5.29 11.16 -5.11
C THR A 93 -3.95 11.34 -5.82
N THR A 94 -3.02 10.42 -5.58
CA THR A 94 -1.71 10.36 -6.26
C THR A 94 -1.34 8.89 -6.49
N ARG A 95 -1.06 8.54 -7.75
CA ARG A 95 -0.45 7.24 -8.08
C ARG A 95 0.95 7.12 -7.51
N LEU A 96 1.20 6.03 -6.78
CA LEU A 96 2.53 5.78 -6.23
C LEU A 96 3.40 5.08 -7.28
N ARG A 97 4.66 5.53 -7.38
CA ARG A 97 5.67 4.88 -8.23
C ARG A 97 6.25 3.69 -7.47
N VAL A 98 5.66 2.52 -7.69
CA VAL A 98 6.06 1.25 -7.09
C VAL A 98 6.19 0.18 -8.19
N SER A 99 6.97 -0.86 -7.93
CA SER A 99 7.13 -1.99 -8.87
C SER A 99 6.15 -3.14 -8.60
N HIS A 100 5.41 -3.07 -7.49
CA HIS A 100 4.41 -4.02 -7.02
C HIS A 100 3.51 -3.32 -6.00
#